data_AF-A0A2D0HA22-F1
#
_entry.id   AF-A0A2D0HA22-F1
#
_cell.length_a   1.000
_cell.length_b   1.000
_cell.length_c   1.000
_cell.angle_alpha   90.00
_cell.angle_beta   90.00
_cell.angle_gamma   90.00
#
_symmetry.space_group_name_H-M   'P 1'
#
loop_
_entity.id
_entity.type
_entity.pdbx_description
1 polymer ?
#
loop_
_entity_poly.entity_id
_entity_poly.type
_entity_poly.pdbx_seq_one_letter_code
_entity_poly.pdbx_strand_id
1 'polypeptide(L)'
;MVFAGKRPNNLGISNGKLASCPNSPNCVSSQSPDASHQIAPLTFTSTPEEAITNLKQIIESLPRTKIITESKDYLYAEFKSALLGFVDDVEFYLDRNANVIHVRSASRLGQSDLGVNRKRIETIRANFK
;
A
#
# COMPACT_ATOMS: atom_id res chain seq x y z
N MET A 1 -17.15 -10.52 9.35
CA MET A 1 -15.94 -11.33 9.04
C MET A 1 -15.03 -11.27 10.24
N VAL A 2 -14.68 -12.42 10.82
CA VAL A 2 -13.98 -12.52 12.13
C VAL A 2 -12.53 -12.05 12.07
N PHE A 3 -11.85 -12.23 10.93
CA PHE A 3 -10.42 -11.94 10.78
C PHE A 3 -10.09 -10.60 10.13
N ALA A 4 -11.05 -9.66 10.09
CA ALA A 4 -10.83 -8.36 9.48
C ALA A 4 -9.90 -7.44 10.31
N GLY A 5 -9.80 -7.66 11.63
CA GLY A 5 -9.08 -6.75 12.52
C GLY A 5 -9.69 -5.35 12.60
N LYS A 6 -9.11 -4.51 13.47
CA LYS A 6 -9.49 -3.10 13.57
C LYS A 6 -8.63 -2.29 12.60
N ARG A 7 -9.27 -1.38 11.85
CA ARG A 7 -8.54 -0.41 11.01
C ARG A 7 -7.64 0.46 11.91
N PRO A 8 -6.35 0.66 11.56
CA PRO A 8 -5.48 1.59 12.26
C PRO A 8 -6.02 3.03 12.17
N ASN A 9 -5.78 3.83 13.21
CA ASN A 9 -6.20 5.23 13.30
C ASN A 9 -5.08 6.21 12.96
N ASN A 10 -3.92 5.70 12.53
CA ASN A 10 -2.72 6.47 12.21
C ASN A 10 -2.37 6.44 10.71
N LEU A 11 -3.29 5.98 9.86
CA LEU A 11 -3.12 5.99 8.40
C LEU A 11 -3.21 7.41 7.83
N GLY A 12 -2.56 7.64 6.70
CA GLY A 12 -2.46 8.94 6.05
C GLY A 12 -1.02 9.43 5.93
N ILE A 13 -0.87 10.58 5.27
CA ILE A 13 0.41 11.27 5.14
C ILE A 13 0.62 12.17 6.35
N SER A 14 1.76 12.05 7.01
CA SER A 14 2.22 12.97 8.06
C SER A 14 3.67 13.34 7.81
N ASN A 15 3.98 14.64 7.69
CA ASN A 15 5.33 15.15 7.44
C ASN A 15 6.04 14.47 6.25
N GLY A 16 5.33 14.27 5.14
CA GLY A 16 5.86 13.62 3.93
C GLY A 16 6.13 12.11 4.09
N LYS A 17 5.52 11.46 5.09
CA LYS A 17 5.69 10.04 5.35
C LYS A 17 4.35 9.32 5.52
N LEU A 18 4.32 8.07 5.08
CA LEU A 18 3.27 7.12 5.42
C LEU A 18 3.45 6.64 6.86
N ALA A 19 2.42 6.00 7.41
CA ALA A 19 2.50 5.32 8.69
C ALA A 19 3.70 4.35 8.70
N SER A 20 4.38 4.19 9.83
CA SER A 20 5.46 3.20 9.93
C SER A 20 4.91 1.77 9.89
N CYS A 21 5.73 0.82 9.45
CA CYS A 21 5.41 -0.59 9.67
C CYS A 21 5.43 -0.90 11.18
N PRO A 22 4.47 -1.69 11.69
CA PRO A 22 4.61 -2.26 13.02
C PRO A 22 5.77 -3.28 13.04
N ASN A 23 6.16 -3.72 14.24
CA ASN A 23 7.24 -4.71 14.41
C ASN A 23 6.90 -6.11 13.85
N SER A 24 5.65 -6.36 13.43
CA SER A 24 5.26 -7.63 12.84
C SER A 24 5.76 -7.75 11.39
N PRO A 25 6.11 -8.94 10.90
CA PRO A 25 6.76 -9.11 9.60
C PRO A 25 5.78 -9.02 8.41
N ASN A 26 4.48 -8.97 8.67
CA ASN A 26 3.41 -8.80 7.69
C ASN A 26 3.19 -7.31 7.31
N CYS A 27 4.28 -6.58 7.09
CA CYS A 27 4.25 -5.21 6.59
C CYS A 27 5.41 -4.98 5.63
N VAL A 28 5.16 -4.21 4.57
CA VAL A 28 6.23 -3.62 3.77
C VAL A 28 6.00 -2.13 3.57
N SER A 29 7.08 -1.35 3.53
CA SER A 29 7.04 0.09 3.26
C SER A 29 8.28 0.55 2.52
N SER A 30 8.11 1.46 1.56
CA SER A 30 9.24 2.07 0.85
C SER A 30 9.97 3.15 1.64
N GLN A 31 9.43 3.51 2.80
CA GLN A 31 10.05 4.43 3.75
C GLN A 31 10.54 3.71 5.02
N SER A 32 10.52 2.38 5.04
CA SER A 32 11.07 1.60 6.15
C SER A 32 12.60 1.66 6.14
N PRO A 33 13.26 1.94 7.28
CA PRO A 33 14.70 1.79 7.42
C PRO A 33 15.13 0.33 7.65
N ASP A 34 14.19 -0.55 8.02
CA ASP A 34 14.46 -1.97 8.24
C ASP A 34 14.38 -2.76 6.93
N ALA A 35 15.41 -3.56 6.66
CA ALA A 35 15.55 -4.32 5.43
C ALA A 35 14.44 -5.37 5.23
N SER A 36 13.89 -5.94 6.30
CA SER A 36 12.84 -6.96 6.19
C SER A 36 11.51 -6.34 5.71
N HIS A 37 11.21 -5.13 6.16
CA HIS A 37 10.03 -4.36 5.76
C HIS A 37 10.26 -3.52 4.49
N GLN A 38 11.51 -3.28 4.08
CA GLN A 38 11.80 -2.38 2.97
C GLN A 38 11.27 -2.92 1.62
N ILE A 39 10.69 -2.04 0.81
CA ILE A 39 10.30 -2.33 -0.59
C ILE A 39 10.54 -1.09 -1.46
N ALA A 40 10.75 -1.23 -2.77
CA ALA A 40 10.97 -0.06 -3.63
C ALA A 40 9.69 0.81 -3.70
N PRO A 41 9.79 2.15 -3.84
CA PRO A 41 8.64 2.98 -4.24
C PRO A 41 8.31 2.73 -5.72
N LEU A 42 7.14 3.14 -6.20
CA LEU A 42 6.82 3.10 -7.64
C LEU A 42 7.43 4.34 -8.31
N THR A 43 8.26 4.17 -9.33
CA THR A 43 8.82 5.27 -10.13
C THR A 43 7.93 5.56 -11.32
N PHE A 44 7.80 6.82 -11.73
CA PHE A 44 7.06 7.20 -12.94
C PHE A 44 7.81 8.28 -13.72
N THR A 45 7.54 8.36 -15.03
CA THR A 45 8.07 9.41 -15.92
C THR A 45 6.96 10.29 -16.52
N SER A 46 5.69 9.94 -16.28
CA SER A 46 4.52 10.73 -16.65
C SER A 46 4.37 11.94 -15.72
N THR A 47 3.30 12.73 -15.93
CA THR A 47 2.93 13.72 -14.91
C THR A 47 2.50 13.04 -13.61
N PRO A 48 2.65 13.70 -12.45
CA PRO A 48 2.18 13.16 -11.17
C PRO A 48 0.68 12.80 -11.17
N GLU A 49 -0.15 13.60 -11.85
CA GLU A 49 -1.59 13.37 -12.03
C GLU A 49 -1.88 12.09 -12.84
N GLU A 50 -1.17 11.87 -13.93
CA GLU A 50 -1.28 10.64 -14.72
C GLU A 50 -0.81 9.43 -13.91
N ALA A 51 0.28 9.57 -13.16
CA ALA A 51 0.84 8.49 -12.36
C ALA A 51 -0.16 8.02 -11.30
N ILE A 52 -0.76 8.92 -10.51
CA ILE A 52 -1.72 8.51 -9.49
C ILE A 52 -3.04 8.02 -10.09
N THR A 53 -3.44 8.54 -11.25
CA THR A 53 -4.62 8.06 -11.99
C THR A 53 -4.42 6.64 -12.52
N ASN A 54 -3.27 6.35 -13.13
CA ASN A 54 -2.89 5.02 -13.60
C ASN A 54 -2.84 4.03 -12.42
N LEU A 55 -2.21 4.43 -11.31
CA LEU A 55 -2.17 3.62 -10.10
C LEU A 55 -3.58 3.28 -9.60
N LYS A 56 -4.48 4.27 -9.51
CA LYS A 56 -5.87 4.04 -9.10
C LYS A 56 -6.56 3.00 -9.99
N GLN A 57 -6.45 3.12 -11.32
CA GLN A 57 -7.05 2.17 -12.26
C GLN A 57 -6.52 0.74 -12.05
N ILE A 58 -5.21 0.58 -11.81
CA ILE A 58 -4.61 -0.70 -11.49
C ILE A 58 -5.22 -1.25 -10.19
N ILE A 59 -5.29 -0.46 -9.13
CA ILE A 59 -5.85 -0.87 -7.84
C ILE A 59 -7.31 -1.29 -7.96
N GLU A 60 -8.13 -0.55 -8.71
CA GLU A 60 -9.54 -0.86 -8.96
C GLU A 60 -9.73 -2.16 -9.77
N SER A 61 -8.78 -2.49 -10.66
CA SER A 61 -8.82 -3.72 -11.44
C SER A 61 -8.51 -4.99 -10.62
N LEU A 62 -7.91 -4.83 -9.43
CA LEU A 62 -7.50 -5.96 -8.61
C LEU A 62 -8.67 -6.53 -7.80
N PRO A 63 -8.80 -7.87 -7.71
CA PRO A 63 -9.93 -8.49 -7.04
C PRO A 63 -9.88 -8.30 -5.51
N ARG A 64 -11.07 -8.11 -4.92
CA ARG A 64 -11.27 -7.96 -3.45
C ARG A 64 -10.60 -6.72 -2.87
N THR A 65 -10.57 -5.66 -3.66
CA THR A 65 -10.03 -4.36 -3.29
C THR A 65 -11.15 -3.38 -3.03
N LYS A 66 -10.96 -2.47 -2.08
CA LYS A 66 -11.85 -1.33 -1.87
C LYS A 66 -11.02 -0.08 -1.60
N ILE A 67 -11.17 0.94 -2.44
CA ILE A 67 -10.61 2.28 -2.14
C ILE A 67 -11.43 2.91 -1.02
N ILE A 68 -10.74 3.41 0.01
CA ILE A 68 -11.33 4.02 1.20
C ILE A 68 -11.11 5.52 1.21
N THR A 69 -9.96 5.98 0.74
CA THR A 69 -9.62 7.41 0.67
C THR A 69 -8.82 7.68 -0.58
N GLU A 70 -9.16 8.78 -1.24
CA GLU A 70 -8.51 9.26 -2.44
C GLU A 70 -8.38 10.78 -2.34
N SER A 71 -7.20 11.29 -2.68
CA SER A 71 -6.92 12.71 -2.84
C SER A 71 -5.84 12.88 -3.93
N LYS A 72 -5.44 14.13 -4.19
CA LYS A 72 -4.45 14.45 -5.23
C LYS A 72 -3.12 13.71 -5.07
N ASP A 73 -2.69 13.48 -3.83
CA ASP A 73 -1.37 12.92 -3.54
C ASP A 73 -1.43 11.65 -2.68
N TYR A 74 -2.63 11.13 -2.40
CA TYR A 74 -2.82 10.00 -1.49
C TYR A 74 -3.91 9.06 -1.94
N LEU A 75 -3.62 7.77 -1.90
CA LEU A 75 -4.60 6.71 -2.11
C LEU A 75 -4.48 5.67 -0.99
N TYR A 76 -5.61 5.31 -0.39
CA TYR A 76 -5.70 4.24 0.60
C TYR A 76 -6.76 3.24 0.18
N ALA A 77 -6.35 1.97 0.11
CA ALA A 77 -7.19 0.84 -0.24
C ALA A 77 -7.09 -0.29 0.78
N GLU A 78 -8.19 -1.02 0.95
CA GLU A 78 -8.27 -2.27 1.70
C GLU A 78 -8.24 -3.45 0.73
N PHE A 79 -7.36 -4.42 0.96
CA PHE A 79 -7.33 -5.69 0.25
C PHE A 79 -7.80 -6.81 1.15
N LYS A 80 -8.66 -7.71 0.65
CA LYS A 80 -9.16 -8.86 1.41
C LYS A 80 -8.64 -10.19 0.87
N SER A 81 -8.23 -11.08 1.76
CA SER A 81 -7.94 -12.47 1.40
C SER A 81 -9.22 -13.24 1.04
N ALA A 82 -9.15 -14.17 0.06
CA ALA A 82 -10.33 -14.95 -0.37
C ALA A 82 -10.90 -15.85 0.73
N LEU A 83 -10.00 -16.56 1.43
CA LEU A 83 -10.40 -17.70 2.24
C LEU A 83 -10.77 -17.29 3.67
N LEU A 84 -9.90 -16.48 4.30
CA LEU A 84 -9.99 -16.17 5.73
C LEU A 84 -10.51 -14.75 6.00
N GLY A 85 -10.55 -13.87 5.00
CA GLY A 85 -11.07 -12.52 5.16
C GLY A 85 -10.14 -11.57 5.94
N PHE A 86 -8.85 -11.90 6.06
CA PHE A 86 -7.82 -10.94 6.47
C PHE A 86 -7.88 -9.69 5.60
N VAL A 87 -7.75 -8.53 6.25
CA VAL A 87 -7.72 -7.21 5.60
C VAL A 87 -6.32 -6.63 5.74
N ASP A 88 -5.79 -6.19 4.61
CA ASP A 88 -4.54 -5.46 4.52
C ASP A 88 -4.85 -4.00 4.16
N ASP A 89 -4.24 -3.08 4.90
CA ASP A 89 -4.30 -1.65 4.66
C ASP A 89 -3.13 -1.26 3.76
N VAL A 90 -3.43 -0.74 2.56
CA VAL A 90 -2.43 -0.39 1.55
C VAL A 90 -2.54 1.10 1.23
N GLU A 91 -1.44 1.82 1.48
CA GLU A 91 -1.33 3.26 1.32
C GLU A 91 -0.33 3.60 0.22
N PHE A 92 -0.65 4.64 -0.54
CA PHE A 92 0.19 5.19 -1.59
C PHE A 92 0.28 6.70 -1.41
N TYR A 93 1.50 7.23 -1.43
CA TYR A 93 1.78 8.65 -1.31
C TYR A 93 2.61 9.12 -2.52
N LEU A 94 2.04 10.02 -3.31
CA LEU A 94 2.70 10.66 -4.45
C LEU A 94 3.65 11.76 -3.96
N ASP A 95 4.96 11.50 -4.04
CA ASP A 95 5.98 12.52 -3.86
C ASP A 95 6.34 13.14 -5.21
N ARG A 96 5.79 14.33 -5.44
CA ARG A 96 5.99 15.12 -6.66
C ARG A 96 7.44 15.59 -6.85
N ASN A 97 8.18 15.78 -5.77
CA ASN A 97 9.56 16.27 -5.84
C ASN A 97 10.52 15.15 -6.23
N ALA A 98 10.25 13.94 -5.76
CA ALA A 98 11.06 12.76 -6.03
C ALA A 98 10.61 11.95 -7.26
N ASN A 99 9.47 12.30 -7.89
CA ASN A 99 8.85 11.55 -8.99
C ASN A 99 8.65 10.06 -8.64
N VAL A 100 8.19 9.81 -7.42
CA VAL A 100 7.88 8.46 -6.94
C VAL A 100 6.55 8.42 -6.19
N ILE A 101 5.94 7.25 -6.15
CA ILE A 101 4.84 6.94 -5.25
C ILE A 101 5.39 6.03 -4.16
N HIS A 102 5.48 6.57 -2.94
CA HIS A 102 5.77 5.78 -1.75
C HIS A 102 4.62 4.83 -1.45
N VAL A 103 4.94 3.66 -0.89
CA VAL A 103 3.98 2.58 -0.66
C VAL A 103 4.13 2.04 0.75
N ARG A 104 3.00 1.64 1.33
CA ARG A 104 2.93 0.80 2.52
C ARG A 104 1.83 -0.24 2.34
N SER A 105 2.08 -1.49 2.73
CA SER A 105 1.09 -2.57 2.72
C SER A 105 1.23 -3.36 4.01
N ALA A 106 0.20 -3.33 4.86
CA ALA A 106 0.26 -3.93 6.20
C ALA A 106 -1.03 -4.69 6.53
N SER A 107 -0.88 -5.91 7.04
CA SER A 107 -2.02 -6.69 7.53
C SER A 107 -2.49 -6.20 8.90
N ARG A 108 -3.80 -6.18 9.15
CA ARG A 108 -4.36 -5.78 10.46
C ARG A 108 -4.17 -6.82 11.55
N LEU A 109 -4.07 -8.09 11.17
CA LEU A 109 -3.97 -9.23 12.07
C LEU A 109 -2.93 -10.23 11.53
N GLY A 110 -2.49 -11.10 12.43
CA GLY A 110 -1.52 -12.15 12.13
C GLY A 110 -0.08 -11.72 12.38
N GLN A 111 0.81 -12.70 12.36
CA GLN A 111 2.26 -12.53 12.54
C GLN A 111 3.04 -12.94 11.30
N SER A 112 2.36 -13.40 10.24
CA SER A 112 2.97 -13.68 8.95
C SER A 112 1.88 -13.67 7.89
N ASP A 113 2.19 -13.10 6.74
CA ASP A 113 1.37 -13.11 5.54
C ASP A 113 2.01 -13.97 4.43
N LEU A 114 3.09 -14.71 4.75
CA LEU A 114 3.90 -15.45 3.78
C LEU A 114 4.38 -14.59 2.59
N GLY A 115 4.61 -13.30 2.83
CA GLY A 115 5.05 -12.35 1.82
C GLY A 115 3.95 -11.82 0.88
N VAL A 116 2.67 -12.05 1.21
CA VAL A 116 1.52 -11.59 0.40
C VAL A 116 1.55 -10.07 0.19
N ASN A 117 1.87 -9.27 1.21
CA ASN A 117 1.94 -7.82 1.10
C ASN A 117 3.04 -7.37 0.14
N ARG A 118 4.21 -8.01 0.20
CA ARG A 118 5.30 -7.78 -0.76
C ARG A 118 4.90 -8.17 -2.18
N LYS A 119 4.37 -9.38 -2.35
CA LYS A 119 3.92 -9.90 -3.66
C LYS A 119 2.86 -9.00 -4.28
N ARG A 120 1.94 -8.44 -3.48
CA ARG A 120 0.92 -7.49 -3.94
C ARG A 120 1.55 -6.22 -4.51
N ILE A 121 2.47 -5.60 -3.78
CA ILE A 121 3.12 -4.38 -4.25
C ILE A 121 3.94 -4.66 -5.51
N GLU A 122 4.65 -5.77 -5.60
CA GLU A 122 5.37 -6.13 -6.83
C GLU A 122 4.44 -6.44 -8.00
N THR A 123 3.26 -7.02 -7.75
CA THR A 123 2.23 -7.19 -8.79
C THR A 123 1.73 -5.84 -9.28
N ILE A 124 1.45 -4.90 -8.38
CA ILE A 124 1.04 -3.54 -8.73
C ILE A 124 2.14 -2.86 -9.54
N ARG A 125 3.40 -2.95 -9.10
CA ARG A 125 4.55 -2.41 -9.82
C ARG A 125 4.68 -2.96 -11.24
N ALA A 126 4.49 -4.27 -11.43
CA ALA A 126 4.58 -4.87 -12.76
C ALA A 126 3.49 -4.39 -13.73
N ASN A 127 2.34 -3.96 -13.20
CA ASN A 127 1.25 -3.38 -13.99
C ASN A 127 1.39 -1.85 -14.13
N PHE A 128 2.14 -1.21 -13.23
CA PHE A 128 2.43 0.21 -13.23
C PHE A 128 3.56 0.50 -14.25
N LYS A 129 3.15 0.75 -15.50
CA LYS A 129 4.02 1.17 -16.59
C LYS A 129 4.02 2.69 -16.75
#